data_AF-A0AAV3XDP8-F1
#
_entry.id   AF-A0AAV3XDP8-F1
#
_cell.length_a   1.000
_cell.length_b   1.000
_cell.length_c   1.000
_cell.angle_alpha   90.00
_cell.angle_beta   90.00
_cell.angle_gamma   90.00
#
_symmetry.space_group_name_H-M   'P 1'
#
loop_
_entity.id
_entity.type
_entity.pdbx_description
1 polymer ?
#
loop_
_entity_poly.entity_id
_entity_poly.type
_entity_poly.pdbx_seq_one_letter_code
_entity_poly.pdbx_strand_id
1 'polypeptide(L)'
;MFGIPWHKLPTPIALFKLLQFRNALRENNLHDTSQIPNKDELPKPVPSPSDRHLVVRTADGSYNDLDHPEMGMAGTRFGRNVPLSDAKVDAKNLLNPNPRNVSRVLLTRDKFHPATILNLNAASWIQFQTHDWFTHGNNQPDNKVEIPVEEDDPWRQEYGKMEVKKTLADPTRHDNSNPPTFINEVTHWWDASQIYGSNQETINKLRSHVDGKMIIDRDGFLPMHPTDGIDDVGFPGTWWVGLSMLHTLFVKEHNAICDRLKQEYPEWSDDDLFDHARLINAALLAKIHTVEWTPAILPHPATKIAMNTNWWGLLGQDFKKMLGRIGDSEMLSGIIGSSTDHHTAPYYLTEEFVSVYRMHPLIPDELEFYSHQDGRFVVKKEFREVFGKQTRGFMEEVKMSDLFYSFGIAHPGAVTLHNYPHFLRQLVKDDGEIFDLAAVDIIRDRERGVPRYNRFREIMGRGRVKSFAEITSNPQWAKELREVYNNDIDSVDLMVGLFAEDLPEGFGFSDTAFRVFILMASRRLKSDRFFTKDYRAEIYTQLGLDWIDNNSFLTVLRRHHPELAPALVGVENGFAPWRRLGTPVK
;
A
#
# COMPACT_ATOMS: atom_id res chain seq x y z
N MET A 1 -18.79 24.67 -18.49
CA MET A 1 -18.34 23.60 -17.56
C MET A 1 -17.94 22.30 -18.26
N PHE A 2 -18.25 22.09 -19.55
CA PHE A 2 -17.69 20.98 -20.31
C PHE A 2 -16.17 21.21 -20.54
N GLY A 3 -15.35 20.20 -20.25
CA GLY A 3 -13.89 20.24 -20.46
C GLY A 3 -13.04 20.78 -19.30
N ILE A 4 -13.63 21.23 -18.19
CA ILE A 4 -12.87 21.63 -16.99
C ILE A 4 -12.55 20.38 -16.16
N PRO A 5 -11.28 20.11 -15.79
CA PRO A 5 -10.93 19.01 -14.91
C PRO A 5 -11.67 19.08 -13.56
N TRP A 6 -12.08 17.93 -13.02
CA TRP A 6 -12.94 17.88 -11.83
C TRP A 6 -12.32 18.58 -10.60
N HIS A 7 -11.00 18.50 -10.45
CA HIS A 7 -10.24 19.11 -9.37
C HIS A 7 -10.08 20.64 -9.50
N LYS A 8 -10.54 21.24 -10.60
CA LYS A 8 -10.64 22.69 -10.78
C LYS A 8 -12.06 23.23 -10.59
N LEU A 9 -13.03 22.34 -10.29
CA LEU A 9 -14.42 22.73 -10.05
C LEU A 9 -14.61 23.15 -8.58
N PRO A 10 -15.63 23.98 -8.28
CA PRO A 10 -16.05 24.24 -6.90
C PRO A 10 -16.29 22.94 -6.13
N THR A 11 -15.91 22.90 -4.85
CA THR A 11 -15.85 21.69 -4.02
C THR A 11 -17.14 20.83 -4.05
N PRO A 12 -18.37 21.39 -3.96
CA PRO A 12 -19.58 20.57 -4.05
C PRO A 12 -19.74 19.84 -5.39
N ILE A 13 -19.37 20.50 -6.49
CA ILE A 13 -19.43 19.92 -7.85
C ILE A 13 -18.34 18.86 -8.00
N ALA A 14 -17.13 19.12 -7.49
CA ALA A 14 -16.05 18.16 -7.46
C ALA A 14 -16.44 16.89 -6.68
N LEU A 15 -17.05 17.02 -5.51
CA LEU A 15 -17.57 15.89 -4.71
C LEU A 15 -18.61 15.07 -5.47
N PHE A 16 -19.56 15.73 -6.14
CA PHE A 16 -20.53 15.04 -6.98
C PHE A 16 -19.84 14.26 -8.13
N LYS A 17 -18.80 14.83 -8.74
CA LYS A 17 -17.99 14.13 -9.76
C LYS A 17 -17.27 12.91 -9.20
N LEU A 18 -16.67 13.01 -8.02
CA LEU A 18 -16.03 11.87 -7.35
C LEU A 18 -17.04 10.74 -7.08
N LEU A 19 -18.25 11.07 -6.65
CA LEU A 19 -19.33 10.09 -6.47
C LEU A 19 -19.72 9.43 -7.81
N GLN A 20 -19.88 10.21 -8.87
CA GLN A 20 -20.17 9.69 -10.22
C GLN A 20 -19.06 8.73 -10.68
N PHE A 21 -17.79 9.10 -10.52
CA PHE A 21 -16.66 8.25 -10.88
C PHE A 21 -16.69 6.93 -10.10
N ARG A 22 -16.84 6.99 -8.77
CA ARG A 22 -16.87 5.80 -7.92
C ARG A 22 -17.99 4.84 -8.33
N ASN A 23 -19.19 5.35 -8.56
CA ASN A 23 -20.34 4.51 -8.88
C ASN A 23 -20.19 3.88 -10.28
N ALA A 24 -19.73 4.65 -11.27
CA ALA A 24 -19.45 4.11 -12.61
C ALA A 24 -18.37 3.03 -12.57
N LEU A 25 -17.29 3.24 -11.79
CA LEU A 25 -16.22 2.25 -11.62
C LEU A 25 -16.69 1.00 -10.88
N ARG A 26 -17.55 1.13 -9.85
CA ARG A 26 -18.15 -0.03 -9.16
C ARG A 26 -19.00 -0.90 -10.07
N GLU A 27 -19.69 -0.29 -11.03
CA GLU A 27 -20.55 -1.00 -11.98
C GLU A 27 -19.74 -1.66 -13.10
N ASN A 28 -18.66 -1.03 -13.57
CA ASN A 28 -18.02 -1.40 -14.83
C ASN A 28 -16.58 -1.93 -14.69
N ASN A 29 -15.92 -1.79 -13.54
CA ASN A 29 -14.48 -2.01 -13.38
C ASN A 29 -14.17 -2.98 -12.22
N LEU A 30 -15.04 -3.96 -11.98
CA LEU A 30 -14.79 -5.06 -11.05
C LEU A 30 -15.09 -6.36 -11.77
N HIS A 31 -14.05 -7.14 -12.03
CA HIS A 31 -14.12 -8.37 -12.81
C HIS A 31 -13.51 -9.53 -12.03
N ASP A 32 -14.27 -10.62 -11.99
CA ASP A 32 -13.97 -11.81 -11.22
C ASP A 32 -13.06 -12.78 -11.99
N THR A 33 -11.92 -13.11 -11.41
CA THR A 33 -10.96 -14.10 -11.92
C THR A 33 -11.05 -15.44 -11.17
N SER A 34 -11.78 -15.50 -10.04
CA SER A 34 -11.94 -16.72 -9.25
C SER A 34 -12.72 -17.81 -9.99
N GLN A 35 -13.58 -17.43 -10.94
CA GLN A 35 -14.37 -18.37 -11.75
C GLN A 35 -13.63 -18.89 -13.00
N ILE A 36 -12.44 -18.39 -13.31
CA ILE A 36 -11.63 -18.88 -14.43
C ILE A 36 -11.21 -20.33 -14.10
N PRO A 37 -11.26 -21.31 -15.02
CA PRO A 37 -11.53 -22.70 -14.64
C PRO A 37 -10.43 -23.36 -13.79
N ASN A 38 -10.68 -23.53 -12.49
CA ASN A 38 -10.63 -24.78 -11.69
C ASN A 38 -10.85 -24.45 -10.19
N LYS A 39 -12.00 -24.84 -9.62
CA LYS A 39 -12.33 -24.61 -8.19
C LYS A 39 -11.77 -25.69 -7.26
N ASP A 40 -11.37 -26.85 -7.80
CA ASP A 40 -11.03 -28.02 -6.98
C ASP A 40 -9.60 -27.97 -6.42
N GLU A 41 -8.75 -27.11 -6.98
CA GLU A 41 -7.35 -26.89 -6.60
C GLU A 41 -7.11 -25.55 -5.87
N LEU A 42 -8.17 -24.74 -5.68
CA LEU A 42 -8.05 -23.53 -4.88
C LEU A 42 -7.83 -23.89 -3.40
N PRO A 43 -7.04 -23.10 -2.65
CA PRO A 43 -6.90 -23.30 -1.22
C PRO A 43 -8.27 -23.33 -0.56
N LYS A 44 -8.51 -24.35 0.25
CA LYS A 44 -9.78 -24.51 0.97
C LYS A 44 -9.69 -23.79 2.31
N PRO A 45 -10.72 -23.04 2.70
CA PRO A 45 -10.84 -22.45 4.03
C PRO A 45 -10.57 -23.51 5.10
N VAL A 46 -9.67 -23.20 6.03
CA VAL A 46 -9.42 -24.07 7.19
C VAL A 46 -10.61 -23.94 8.13
N PRO A 47 -11.34 -25.03 8.47
CA PRO A 47 -12.50 -24.94 9.36
C PRO A 47 -12.14 -24.25 10.68
N SER A 48 -12.88 -23.21 11.03
CA SER A 48 -12.73 -22.52 12.31
C SER A 48 -13.42 -23.34 13.42
N PRO A 49 -12.70 -23.80 14.46
CA PRO A 49 -13.31 -24.48 15.59
C PRO A 49 -14.36 -23.60 16.28
N SER A 50 -15.45 -24.22 16.74
CA SER A 50 -16.47 -23.61 17.60
C SER A 50 -17.08 -22.30 17.06
N ASP A 51 -17.16 -22.15 15.73
CA ASP A 51 -17.67 -20.95 15.05
C ASP A 51 -16.95 -19.65 15.42
N ARG A 52 -15.69 -19.74 15.89
CA ARG A 52 -14.89 -18.57 16.32
C ARG A 52 -14.75 -17.51 15.21
N HIS A 53 -14.68 -17.93 13.95
CA HIS A 53 -14.70 -17.04 12.78
C HIS A 53 -15.84 -16.01 12.85
N LEU A 54 -17.00 -16.30 13.45
CA LEU A 54 -18.10 -15.33 13.53
C LEU A 54 -17.72 -14.02 14.24
N VAL A 55 -16.73 -14.04 15.14
CA VAL A 55 -16.36 -12.88 15.96
C VAL A 55 -14.90 -12.46 15.81
N VAL A 56 -14.10 -13.14 14.98
CA VAL A 56 -12.65 -12.87 14.86
C VAL A 56 -12.19 -12.88 13.40
N ARG A 57 -11.13 -12.13 13.10
CA ARG A 57 -10.40 -12.26 11.83
C ARG A 57 -9.58 -13.53 11.86
N THR A 58 -9.87 -14.47 10.95
CA THR A 58 -9.15 -15.73 10.81
C THR A 58 -7.69 -15.51 10.38
N ALA A 59 -6.86 -16.53 10.53
CA ALA A 59 -5.42 -16.41 10.27
C ALA A 59 -5.08 -16.25 8.79
N ASP A 60 -5.82 -16.91 7.91
CA ASP A 60 -5.65 -16.88 6.45
C ASP A 60 -6.62 -15.92 5.75
N GLY A 61 -7.47 -15.21 6.49
CA GLY A 61 -8.48 -14.31 5.93
C GLY A 61 -9.74 -15.01 5.42
N SER A 62 -9.89 -16.32 5.61
CA SER A 62 -11.12 -17.05 5.31
C SER A 62 -12.31 -16.64 6.17
N TYR A 63 -13.52 -16.99 5.75
CA TYR A 63 -14.78 -16.70 6.46
C TYR A 63 -15.04 -15.21 6.71
N ASN A 64 -14.38 -14.28 6.00
CA ASN A 64 -14.78 -12.87 6.06
C ASN A 64 -16.16 -12.71 5.40
N ASP A 65 -16.34 -13.24 4.20
CA ASP A 65 -17.69 -13.52 3.72
C ASP A 65 -18.15 -14.90 4.24
N LEU A 66 -19.36 -14.97 4.80
CA LEU A 66 -19.86 -16.20 5.44
C LEU A 66 -20.51 -17.16 4.42
N ASP A 67 -20.96 -16.64 3.28
CA ASP A 67 -21.53 -17.43 2.19
C ASP A 67 -20.44 -17.92 1.22
N HIS A 68 -19.32 -17.19 1.15
CA HIS A 68 -18.12 -17.50 0.36
C HIS A 68 -16.85 -17.44 1.22
N PRO A 69 -16.60 -18.46 2.07
CA PRO A 69 -15.50 -18.42 3.03
C PRO A 69 -14.09 -18.32 2.42
N GLU A 70 -13.92 -18.66 1.14
CA GLU A 70 -12.67 -18.50 0.41
C GLU A 70 -12.38 -17.05 -0.03
N MET A 71 -13.38 -16.16 0.00
CA MET A 71 -13.25 -14.81 -0.53
C MET A 71 -12.16 -14.03 0.21
N GLY A 72 -11.21 -13.46 -0.54
CA GLY A 72 -10.12 -12.66 -0.02
C GLY A 72 -9.09 -13.40 0.86
N MET A 73 -9.20 -14.72 1.00
CA MET A 73 -8.25 -15.55 1.74
C MET A 73 -6.87 -15.55 1.06
N ALA A 74 -5.79 -15.70 1.84
CA ALA A 74 -4.45 -15.93 1.30
C ALA A 74 -4.41 -17.14 0.36
N GLY A 75 -3.61 -17.04 -0.69
CA GLY A 75 -3.52 -18.08 -1.72
C GLY A 75 -4.64 -18.01 -2.78
N THR A 76 -5.49 -16.98 -2.76
CA THR A 76 -6.52 -16.77 -3.81
C THR A 76 -6.08 -15.76 -4.87
N ARG A 77 -6.71 -15.83 -6.04
CA ARG A 77 -6.35 -15.03 -7.22
C ARG A 77 -6.56 -13.53 -7.02
N PHE A 78 -5.74 -12.73 -7.70
CA PHE A 78 -6.03 -11.32 -7.92
C PHE A 78 -7.21 -11.16 -8.89
N GLY A 79 -8.13 -10.24 -8.57
CA GLY A 79 -9.18 -9.78 -9.48
C GLY A 79 -8.65 -8.83 -10.56
N ARG A 80 -9.56 -8.22 -11.34
CA ARG A 80 -9.21 -7.20 -12.35
C ARG A 80 -10.11 -5.97 -12.27
N ASN A 81 -9.54 -4.79 -12.52
CA ASN A 81 -10.28 -3.54 -12.75
C ASN A 81 -10.48 -3.20 -14.23
N VAL A 82 -9.96 -4.04 -15.12
CA VAL A 82 -10.15 -3.95 -16.57
C VAL A 82 -10.93 -5.16 -17.06
N PRO A 83 -11.71 -5.03 -18.15
CA PRO A 83 -12.39 -6.18 -18.73
C PRO A 83 -11.42 -7.34 -18.97
N LEU A 84 -11.86 -8.58 -18.72
CA LEU A 84 -11.01 -9.76 -18.89
C LEU A 84 -10.50 -9.91 -20.33
N SER A 85 -11.21 -9.36 -21.31
CA SER A 85 -10.81 -9.29 -22.72
C SER A 85 -9.65 -8.32 -23.00
N ASP A 86 -9.40 -7.36 -22.10
CA ASP A 86 -8.28 -6.41 -22.12
C ASP A 86 -7.09 -6.88 -21.28
N ALA A 87 -7.29 -7.81 -20.34
CA ALA A 87 -6.24 -8.39 -19.51
C ALA A 87 -5.39 -9.42 -20.30
N LYS A 88 -4.57 -8.97 -21.25
CA LYS A 88 -3.84 -9.85 -22.18
C LYS A 88 -2.35 -9.59 -22.18
N VAL A 89 -1.57 -10.67 -22.27
CA VAL A 89 -0.11 -10.60 -22.45
C VAL A 89 0.20 -10.41 -23.93
N ASP A 90 0.78 -9.26 -24.29
CA ASP A 90 1.40 -9.08 -25.61
C ASP A 90 2.81 -9.69 -25.61
N ALA A 91 2.87 -11.01 -25.78
CA ALA A 91 4.14 -11.75 -25.73
C ALA A 91 5.15 -11.28 -26.79
N LYS A 92 4.69 -10.75 -27.93
CA LYS A 92 5.56 -10.24 -29.00
C LYS A 92 6.25 -8.94 -28.60
N ASN A 93 5.55 -8.10 -27.83
CA ASN A 93 6.06 -6.80 -27.38
C ASN A 93 6.42 -6.80 -25.88
N LEU A 94 6.64 -7.96 -25.26
CA LEU A 94 7.02 -8.05 -23.84
C LEU A 94 8.29 -7.23 -23.54
N LEU A 95 9.25 -7.24 -24.46
CA LEU A 95 10.51 -6.51 -24.37
C LEU A 95 10.53 -5.25 -25.27
N ASN A 96 9.38 -4.81 -25.80
CA ASN A 96 9.30 -3.67 -26.71
C ASN A 96 8.38 -2.55 -26.16
N PRO A 97 8.89 -1.31 -25.97
CA PRO A 97 10.31 -0.94 -26.03
C PRO A 97 11.11 -1.63 -24.93
N ASN A 98 12.44 -1.65 -25.08
CA ASN A 98 13.35 -2.31 -24.14
C ASN A 98 13.15 -1.78 -22.70
N PRO A 99 12.77 -2.62 -21.72
CA PRO A 99 12.58 -2.22 -20.32
C PRO A 99 13.81 -1.54 -19.69
N ARG A 100 15.02 -1.97 -20.03
CA ARG A 100 16.26 -1.34 -19.55
C ARG A 100 16.44 0.06 -20.16
N ASN A 101 16.09 0.25 -21.43
CA ASN A 101 16.10 1.57 -22.05
C ASN A 101 15.08 2.51 -21.39
N VAL A 102 13.86 2.03 -21.10
CA VAL A 102 12.85 2.78 -20.34
C VAL A 102 13.39 3.17 -18.96
N SER A 103 13.97 2.22 -18.22
CA SER A 103 14.60 2.47 -16.91
C SER A 103 15.69 3.55 -16.98
N ARG A 104 16.58 3.48 -17.98
CA ARG A 104 17.69 4.43 -18.15
C ARG A 104 17.24 5.82 -18.55
N VAL A 105 16.38 5.92 -19.56
CA VAL A 105 16.06 7.21 -20.19
C VAL A 105 14.96 7.96 -19.45
N LEU A 106 13.98 7.25 -18.89
CA LEU A 106 12.76 7.89 -18.35
C LEU A 106 12.66 7.82 -16.82
N LEU A 107 13.31 6.84 -16.18
CA LEU A 107 13.08 6.57 -14.76
C LEU A 107 14.27 6.98 -13.88
N THR A 108 15.51 6.86 -14.36
CA THR A 108 16.73 7.26 -13.62
C THR A 108 16.55 8.60 -12.91
N ARG A 109 16.73 8.63 -11.59
CA ARG A 109 16.83 9.89 -10.86
C ARG A 109 18.01 10.71 -11.39
N ASP A 110 17.75 11.92 -11.86
CA ASP A 110 18.79 12.87 -12.30
C ASP A 110 19.21 13.78 -11.14
N LYS A 111 18.22 14.26 -10.40
CA LYS A 111 18.30 14.96 -9.12
C LYS A 111 17.13 14.50 -8.26
N PHE A 112 17.27 14.60 -6.94
CA PHE A 112 16.16 14.30 -6.06
C PHE A 112 15.06 15.35 -6.21
N HIS A 113 13.88 14.94 -6.66
CA HIS A 113 12.69 15.79 -6.69
C HIS A 113 11.81 15.47 -5.48
N PRO A 114 11.74 16.31 -4.43
CA PRO A 114 10.99 15.99 -3.22
C PRO A 114 9.48 16.15 -3.40
N ALA A 115 8.70 15.24 -2.83
CA ALA A 115 7.27 15.40 -2.60
C ALA A 115 7.04 16.26 -1.33
N THR A 116 7.10 17.58 -1.49
CA THR A 116 7.07 18.55 -0.38
C THR A 116 5.76 18.58 0.42
N ILE A 117 4.71 17.95 -0.09
CA ILE A 117 3.41 17.78 0.59
C ILE A 117 3.44 16.72 1.71
N LEU A 118 4.46 15.85 1.72
CA LEU A 118 4.57 14.70 2.62
C LEU A 118 5.89 14.70 3.37
N ASN A 119 5.90 14.01 4.50
CA ASN A 119 7.12 13.57 5.15
C ASN A 119 7.48 12.12 4.79
N LEU A 120 8.68 11.68 5.14
CA LEU A 120 9.16 10.34 4.79
C LEU A 120 8.44 9.22 5.55
N ASN A 121 7.82 9.49 6.72
CA ASN A 121 6.95 8.50 7.37
C ASN A 121 5.81 8.06 6.45
N ALA A 122 5.35 8.92 5.54
CA ALA A 122 4.33 8.57 4.55
C ALA A 122 4.81 7.51 3.53
N ALA A 123 6.10 7.52 3.17
CA ALA A 123 6.69 6.52 2.29
C ALA A 123 6.85 5.17 2.99
N SER A 124 7.30 5.17 4.26
CA SER A 124 7.32 3.97 5.09
C SER A 124 5.92 3.39 5.25
N TRP A 125 4.93 4.25 5.52
CA TRP A 125 3.55 3.85 5.72
C TRP A 125 2.97 3.14 4.51
N ILE A 126 3.20 3.66 3.30
CA ILE A 126 2.60 3.04 2.13
C ILE A 126 3.19 1.67 1.83
N GLN A 127 4.50 1.48 2.03
CA GLN A 127 5.09 0.15 1.90
C GLN A 127 4.59 -0.80 3.00
N PHE A 128 4.52 -0.31 4.24
CA PHE A 128 3.95 -1.05 5.37
C PHE A 128 2.52 -1.52 5.09
N GLN A 129 1.70 -0.70 4.43
CA GLN A 129 0.38 -1.10 3.99
C GLN A 129 0.39 -2.07 2.80
N THR A 130 1.30 -1.93 1.83
CA THR A 130 1.37 -2.92 0.73
C THR A 130 1.79 -4.30 1.21
N HIS A 131 2.57 -4.40 2.30
CA HIS A 131 2.92 -5.66 2.96
C HIS A 131 1.70 -6.37 3.59
N ASP A 132 0.60 -5.66 3.85
CA ASP A 132 -0.67 -6.21 4.34
C ASP A 132 -1.53 -6.74 3.19
N TRP A 133 -1.42 -6.09 2.02
CA TRP A 133 -2.42 -6.21 0.98
C TRP A 133 -2.07 -7.22 -0.09
N PHE A 134 -0.81 -7.23 -0.55
CA PHE A 134 -0.49 -8.04 -1.70
C PHE A 134 0.97 -8.47 -1.79
N THR A 135 1.16 -9.68 -2.31
CA THR A 135 2.41 -10.16 -2.87
C THR A 135 2.12 -11.21 -3.94
N HIS A 136 2.90 -11.18 -5.01
CA HIS A 136 2.91 -12.26 -6.02
C HIS A 136 3.84 -13.41 -5.63
N GLY A 137 4.45 -13.34 -4.45
CA GLY A 137 5.32 -14.38 -3.94
C GLY A 137 6.67 -14.47 -4.63
N ASN A 138 7.26 -15.66 -4.52
CA ASN A 138 8.50 -15.98 -5.20
C ASN A 138 8.30 -16.09 -6.72
N ASN A 139 9.32 -15.70 -7.47
CA ASN A 139 9.32 -15.86 -8.93
C ASN A 139 9.66 -17.30 -9.33
N GLN A 140 9.37 -17.68 -10.58
CA GLN A 140 9.73 -18.99 -11.14
C GLN A 140 11.26 -19.19 -11.09
N PRO A 141 11.78 -20.25 -10.45
CA PRO A 141 13.23 -20.42 -10.26
C PRO A 141 13.99 -20.60 -11.58
N ASP A 142 13.42 -21.40 -12.51
CA ASP A 142 14.11 -21.85 -13.72
C ASP A 142 13.65 -21.14 -15.01
N ASN A 143 12.72 -20.19 -14.91
CA ASN A 143 12.16 -19.50 -16.08
C ASN A 143 12.48 -18.02 -16.04
N LYS A 144 13.43 -17.61 -16.87
CA LYS A 144 13.94 -16.23 -16.92
C LYS A 144 13.66 -15.57 -18.25
N VAL A 145 13.52 -14.25 -18.21
CA VAL A 145 13.52 -13.37 -19.37
C VAL A 145 14.85 -12.63 -19.37
N GLU A 146 15.64 -12.78 -20.44
CA GLU A 146 16.84 -11.98 -20.66
C GLU A 146 16.41 -10.62 -21.24
N ILE A 147 16.68 -9.54 -20.50
CA ILE A 147 16.46 -8.18 -20.97
C ILE A 147 17.70 -7.79 -21.79
N PRO A 148 17.55 -7.37 -23.06
CA PRO A 148 18.69 -6.91 -23.84
C PRO A 148 19.34 -5.70 -23.18
N VAL A 149 20.67 -5.73 -23.07
CA VAL A 149 21.47 -4.64 -22.50
C VAL A 149 22.42 -4.14 -23.59
N GLU A 150 22.38 -2.85 -23.87
CA GLU A 150 23.22 -2.20 -24.88
C GLU A 150 24.72 -2.34 -24.53
N GLU A 151 25.59 -2.28 -25.54
CA GLU A 151 27.04 -2.45 -25.37
C GLU A 151 27.68 -1.39 -24.46
N ASP A 152 27.13 -0.18 -24.46
CA ASP A 152 27.61 0.96 -23.67
C ASP A 152 26.99 1.04 -22.26
N ASP A 153 26.07 0.12 -21.91
CA ASP A 153 25.41 0.13 -20.61
C ASP A 153 26.39 -0.34 -19.51
N PRO A 154 26.57 0.45 -18.43
CA PRO A 154 27.41 0.05 -17.30
C PRO A 154 27.03 -1.31 -16.70
N TRP A 155 25.73 -1.68 -16.76
CA TRP A 155 25.26 -2.98 -16.28
C TRP A 155 26.02 -4.15 -16.89
N ARG A 156 26.33 -4.08 -18.18
CA ARG A 156 26.96 -5.18 -18.90
C ARG A 156 28.39 -5.41 -18.43
N GLN A 157 29.10 -4.33 -18.10
CA GLN A 157 30.48 -4.40 -17.60
C GLN A 157 30.53 -4.89 -16.15
N GLU A 158 29.57 -4.47 -15.32
CA GLU A 158 29.55 -4.76 -13.89
C GLU A 158 28.91 -6.11 -13.56
N TYR A 159 27.83 -6.49 -14.25
CA TYR A 159 26.97 -7.63 -13.90
C TYR A 159 26.75 -8.62 -15.06
N GLY A 160 27.19 -8.30 -16.28
CA GLY A 160 27.01 -9.15 -17.45
C GLY A 160 25.59 -9.13 -18.00
N LYS A 161 24.86 -10.25 -17.91
CA LYS A 161 23.50 -10.37 -18.43
C LYS A 161 22.48 -9.80 -17.45
N MET A 162 21.38 -9.27 -17.97
CA MET A 162 20.21 -8.89 -17.17
C MET A 162 19.14 -9.96 -17.33
N GLU A 163 18.95 -10.78 -16.30
CA GLU A 163 17.95 -11.85 -16.29
C GLU A 163 16.89 -11.57 -15.22
N VAL A 164 15.61 -11.70 -15.58
CA VAL A 164 14.50 -11.54 -14.65
C VAL A 164 13.69 -12.84 -14.62
N LYS A 165 13.62 -13.48 -13.45
CA LYS A 165 12.74 -14.63 -13.22
C LYS A 165 11.28 -14.23 -13.46
N LYS A 166 10.48 -15.06 -14.12
CA LYS A 166 9.06 -14.79 -14.41
C LYS A 166 8.19 -14.84 -13.17
N THR A 167 7.07 -14.12 -13.16
CA THR A 167 6.09 -14.23 -12.06
C THR A 167 5.61 -15.68 -11.99
N LEU A 168 5.43 -16.22 -10.78
CA LEU A 168 4.92 -17.58 -10.61
C LEU A 168 3.58 -17.73 -11.34
N ALA A 169 3.47 -18.74 -12.20
CA ALA A 169 2.22 -19.02 -12.86
C ALA A 169 1.22 -19.53 -11.83
N ASP A 170 -0.03 -19.11 -11.95
CA ASP A 170 -1.12 -19.68 -11.17
C ASP A 170 -1.24 -21.19 -11.46
N PRO A 171 -0.95 -22.07 -10.48
CA PRO A 171 -0.97 -23.52 -10.70
C PRO A 171 -2.37 -24.04 -11.00
N THR A 172 -3.41 -23.30 -10.63
CA THR A 172 -4.82 -23.68 -10.82
C THR A 172 -5.36 -23.28 -12.20
N ARG A 173 -4.53 -22.72 -13.09
CA ARG A 173 -4.89 -22.31 -14.46
C ARG A 173 -4.38 -23.33 -15.48
N HIS A 174 -5.29 -24.12 -16.06
CA HIS A 174 -4.93 -25.22 -16.97
C HIS A 174 -5.02 -24.90 -18.47
N ASP A 175 -5.62 -23.78 -18.88
CA ASP A 175 -5.67 -23.36 -20.28
C ASP A 175 -5.29 -21.89 -20.49
N ASN A 176 -5.02 -21.55 -21.76
CA ASN A 176 -4.64 -20.20 -22.19
C ASN A 176 -5.78 -19.42 -22.86
N SER A 177 -7.02 -19.89 -22.77
CA SER A 177 -8.18 -19.23 -23.39
C SER A 177 -8.63 -17.99 -22.61
N ASN A 178 -8.35 -17.97 -21.32
CA ASN A 178 -8.65 -16.90 -20.38
C ASN A 178 -7.40 -16.03 -20.09
N PRO A 179 -7.59 -14.79 -19.59
CA PRO A 179 -6.47 -13.93 -19.20
C PRO A 179 -5.53 -14.63 -18.21
N PRO A 180 -4.25 -14.19 -18.12
CA PRO A 180 -3.35 -14.70 -17.09
C PRO A 180 -3.90 -14.35 -15.70
N THR A 181 -3.85 -15.32 -14.80
CA THR A 181 -4.17 -15.17 -13.38
C THR A 181 -2.92 -15.39 -12.55
N PHE A 182 -2.91 -14.78 -11.37
CA PHE A 182 -1.83 -14.91 -10.40
C PHE A 182 -2.43 -14.94 -9.00
N ILE A 183 -1.70 -15.56 -8.08
CA ILE A 183 -2.10 -15.76 -6.71
C ILE A 183 -1.53 -14.65 -5.82
N ASN A 184 -2.35 -14.16 -4.90
CA ASN A 184 -1.89 -13.35 -3.78
C ASN A 184 -1.50 -14.30 -2.63
N GLU A 185 -0.24 -14.29 -2.19
CA GLU A 185 0.19 -15.19 -1.09
C GLU A 185 -0.14 -14.64 0.31
N VAL A 186 -0.57 -13.38 0.40
CA VAL A 186 -1.13 -12.79 1.63
C VAL A 186 -2.64 -12.60 1.50
N THR A 187 -3.29 -12.28 2.61
CA THR A 187 -4.72 -11.98 2.64
C THR A 187 -5.03 -10.73 1.79
N HIS A 188 -6.18 -10.70 1.11
CA HIS A 188 -6.62 -9.50 0.37
C HIS A 188 -7.29 -8.48 1.29
N TRP A 189 -7.66 -8.91 2.50
CA TRP A 189 -8.35 -8.10 3.49
C TRP A 189 -7.42 -7.06 4.09
N TRP A 190 -8.00 -6.05 4.72
CA TRP A 190 -7.25 -5.09 5.50
C TRP A 190 -7.25 -5.54 6.96
N ASP A 191 -6.52 -6.62 7.24
CA ASP A 191 -6.55 -7.37 8.50
C ASP A 191 -5.22 -7.33 9.28
N ALA A 192 -4.31 -6.46 8.83
CA ALA A 192 -2.99 -6.23 9.38
C ALA A 192 -2.07 -7.46 9.32
N SER A 193 -2.18 -8.25 8.26
CA SER A 193 -1.36 -9.44 8.01
C SER A 193 0.14 -9.15 7.91
N GLN A 194 0.56 -7.92 7.63
CA GLN A 194 1.97 -7.54 7.73
C GLN A 194 2.51 -7.67 9.16
N ILE A 195 1.67 -7.45 10.17
CA ILE A 195 2.02 -7.62 11.58
C ILE A 195 1.82 -9.08 12.01
N TYR A 196 0.65 -9.63 11.70
CA TYR A 196 0.19 -10.90 12.30
C TYR A 196 0.53 -12.14 11.47
N GLY A 197 0.76 -11.99 10.17
CA GLY A 197 0.92 -13.08 9.22
C GLY A 197 -0.40 -13.44 8.53
N SER A 198 -0.27 -14.25 7.46
CA SER A 198 -1.38 -14.74 6.64
C SER A 198 -1.68 -16.24 6.85
N ASN A 199 -1.22 -16.81 7.96
CA ASN A 199 -1.52 -18.18 8.37
C ASN A 199 -1.32 -18.37 9.89
N GLN A 200 -1.90 -19.45 10.44
CA GLN A 200 -1.91 -19.70 11.88
C GLN A 200 -0.51 -20.00 12.44
N GLU A 201 0.35 -20.65 11.65
CA GLU A 201 1.73 -20.96 12.07
C GLU A 201 2.52 -19.68 12.34
N THR A 202 2.41 -18.69 11.44
CA THR A 202 3.06 -17.39 11.57
C THR A 202 2.51 -16.62 12.77
N ILE A 203 1.18 -16.57 12.93
CA ILE A 203 0.56 -15.97 14.12
C ILE A 203 1.11 -16.60 15.40
N ASN A 204 1.15 -17.93 15.48
CA ASN A 204 1.64 -18.64 16.66
C ASN A 204 3.11 -18.37 16.95
N LYS A 205 3.95 -18.22 15.91
CA LYS A 205 5.37 -17.90 16.03
C LYS A 205 5.60 -16.49 16.62
N LEU A 206 4.77 -15.53 16.24
CA LEU A 206 4.94 -14.12 16.59
C LEU A 206 4.27 -13.73 17.92
N ARG A 207 3.37 -14.56 18.45
CA ARG A 207 2.69 -14.36 19.73
C ARG A 207 3.53 -14.77 20.92
N SER A 208 3.41 -14.03 22.03
CA SER A 208 4.01 -14.44 23.30
C SER A 208 3.20 -15.50 24.04
N HIS A 209 1.94 -15.72 23.64
CA HIS A 209 0.96 -16.60 24.30
C HIS A 209 0.72 -16.24 25.78
N VAL A 210 0.87 -14.95 26.10
CA VAL A 210 0.61 -14.37 27.42
C VAL A 210 -0.12 -13.06 27.24
N ASP A 211 -1.29 -12.94 27.89
CA ASP A 211 -2.16 -11.74 27.89
C ASP A 211 -2.52 -11.20 26.49
N GLY A 212 -2.57 -12.07 25.49
CA GLY A 212 -2.90 -11.79 24.10
C GLY A 212 -1.80 -11.09 23.32
N LYS A 213 -0.59 -10.98 23.87
CA LYS A 213 0.46 -10.11 23.32
C LYS A 213 1.28 -10.77 22.21
N MET A 214 1.91 -9.89 21.44
CA MET A 214 2.95 -10.20 20.47
C MET A 214 4.33 -10.07 21.12
N ILE A 215 5.31 -10.83 20.64
CA ILE A 215 6.67 -10.83 21.21
C ILE A 215 7.36 -9.49 20.93
N ILE A 216 7.96 -8.93 21.98
CA ILE A 216 8.91 -7.81 21.93
C ILE A 216 10.08 -8.20 22.82
N ASP A 217 11.30 -8.03 22.33
CA ASP A 217 12.52 -8.30 23.08
C ASP A 217 12.77 -7.24 24.17
N ARG A 218 13.64 -7.56 25.12
CA ARG A 218 13.91 -6.68 26.28
C ARG A 218 14.51 -5.32 25.90
N ASP A 219 15.13 -5.24 24.72
CA ASP A 219 15.64 -4.01 24.13
C ASP A 219 14.54 -3.10 23.56
N GLY A 220 13.30 -3.60 23.49
CA GLY A 220 12.14 -2.87 22.99
C GLY A 220 11.97 -2.94 21.48
N PHE A 221 12.70 -3.82 20.78
CA PHE A 221 12.53 -4.12 19.36
C PHE A 221 11.81 -5.46 19.16
N LEU A 222 11.46 -5.76 17.91
CA LEU A 222 10.93 -7.08 17.56
C LEU A 222 12.04 -8.14 17.63
N PRO A 223 11.71 -9.44 17.78
CA PRO A 223 12.70 -10.49 17.61
C PRO A 223 13.35 -10.42 16.23
N MET A 224 14.63 -10.77 16.11
CA MET A 224 15.27 -10.91 14.81
C MET A 224 15.03 -12.31 14.22
N HIS A 225 14.78 -12.36 12.92
CA HIS A 225 14.76 -13.62 12.19
C HIS A 225 16.18 -14.24 12.18
N PRO A 226 16.36 -15.51 12.62
CA PRO A 226 17.69 -16.10 12.82
C PRO A 226 18.57 -16.16 11.58
N THR A 227 17.98 -16.23 10.39
CA THR A 227 18.72 -16.41 9.12
C THR A 227 18.84 -15.12 8.32
N ASP A 228 17.81 -14.27 8.35
CA ASP A 228 17.69 -13.17 7.39
C ASP A 228 18.23 -11.86 7.98
N GLY A 229 18.41 -11.80 9.31
CA GLY A 229 18.97 -10.63 9.99
C GLY A 229 18.05 -9.41 10.02
N ILE A 230 16.76 -9.60 9.73
CA ILE A 230 15.70 -8.58 9.81
C ILE A 230 14.71 -8.93 10.92
N ASP A 231 13.74 -8.06 11.18
CA ASP A 231 12.72 -8.31 12.20
C ASP A 231 11.82 -9.50 11.82
N ASP A 232 11.49 -10.34 12.80
CA ASP A 232 10.53 -11.43 12.64
C ASP A 232 9.11 -10.86 12.68
N VAL A 233 8.44 -10.91 11.54
CA VAL A 233 7.15 -10.22 11.29
C VAL A 233 6.23 -11.08 10.43
N GLY A 234 4.96 -10.67 10.33
CA GLY A 234 3.96 -11.37 9.52
C GLY A 234 4.31 -11.49 8.04
N PHE A 235 4.97 -10.47 7.48
CA PHE A 235 5.49 -10.49 6.12
C PHE A 235 6.84 -9.73 6.01
N PRO A 236 7.98 -10.45 5.95
CA PRO A 236 9.31 -9.83 5.96
C PRO A 236 9.67 -9.11 4.65
N GLY A 237 9.11 -9.54 3.51
CA GLY A 237 9.19 -8.83 2.21
C GLY A 237 10.57 -8.24 1.85
N THR A 238 10.56 -7.09 1.18
CA THR A 238 11.77 -6.26 0.99
C THR A 238 11.86 -5.27 2.14
N TRP A 239 12.97 -5.29 2.90
CA TRP A 239 13.01 -4.67 4.23
C TRP A 239 13.94 -3.45 4.34
N TRP A 240 13.54 -2.45 5.14
CA TRP A 240 14.37 -1.28 5.46
C TRP A 240 13.93 -0.63 6.77
N VAL A 241 14.71 0.32 7.29
CA VAL A 241 14.53 0.91 8.64
C VAL A 241 13.13 1.49 8.84
N GLY A 242 12.52 2.09 7.81
CA GLY A 242 11.17 2.62 7.87
C GLY A 242 10.10 1.57 8.18
N LEU A 243 10.27 0.33 7.70
CA LEU A 243 9.38 -0.79 8.03
C LEU A 243 9.60 -1.27 9.46
N SER A 244 10.86 -1.46 9.88
CA SER A 244 11.17 -1.83 11.27
C SER A 244 10.57 -0.86 12.28
N MET A 245 10.62 0.45 12.00
CA MET A 245 9.99 1.47 12.82
C MET A 245 8.47 1.25 12.97
N LEU A 246 7.75 1.08 11.85
CA LEU A 246 6.30 0.95 11.87
C LEU A 246 5.82 -0.40 12.41
N HIS A 247 6.46 -1.51 12.05
CA HIS A 247 6.14 -2.81 12.63
C HIS A 247 6.34 -2.80 14.14
N THR A 248 7.48 -2.29 14.63
CA THR A 248 7.72 -2.17 16.08
C THR A 248 6.66 -1.29 16.76
N LEU A 249 6.31 -0.14 16.17
CA LEU A 249 5.31 0.78 16.72
C LEU A 249 3.93 0.12 16.84
N PHE A 250 3.47 -0.59 15.81
CA PHE A 250 2.13 -1.17 15.81
C PHE A 250 2.02 -2.53 16.51
N VAL A 251 3.14 -3.24 16.71
CA VAL A 251 3.21 -4.35 17.68
C VAL A 251 3.10 -3.82 19.11
N LYS A 252 3.79 -2.71 19.43
CA LYS A 252 3.62 -2.02 20.72
C LYS A 252 2.19 -1.51 20.92
N GLU A 253 1.56 -1.01 19.86
CA GLU A 253 0.16 -0.59 19.90
C GLU A 253 -0.79 -1.75 20.17
N HIS A 254 -0.60 -2.88 19.49
CA HIS A 254 -1.35 -4.10 19.78
C HIS A 254 -1.21 -4.51 21.26
N ASN A 255 0.02 -4.56 21.78
CA ASN A 255 0.26 -4.93 23.18
C ASN A 255 -0.38 -3.95 24.18
N ALA A 256 -0.42 -2.65 23.85
CA ALA A 256 -1.11 -1.64 24.66
C ALA A 256 -2.65 -1.81 24.64
N ILE A 257 -3.21 -2.23 23.50
CA ILE A 257 -4.62 -2.60 23.40
C ILE A 257 -4.90 -3.84 24.26
N CYS A 258 -4.06 -4.87 24.20
CA CYS A 258 -4.16 -6.06 25.06
C CYS A 258 -4.17 -5.70 26.55
N ASP A 259 -3.25 -4.82 26.99
CA ASP A 259 -3.19 -4.35 28.37
C ASP A 259 -4.49 -3.67 28.80
N ARG A 260 -5.05 -2.82 27.93
CA ARG A 260 -6.29 -2.10 28.23
C ARG A 260 -7.51 -3.02 28.22
N LEU A 261 -7.55 -4.01 27.32
CA LEU A 261 -8.58 -5.05 27.29
C LEU A 261 -8.51 -5.94 28.53
N LYS A 262 -7.33 -6.38 28.96
CA LYS A 262 -7.15 -7.20 30.17
C LYS A 262 -7.61 -6.50 31.43
N GLN A 263 -7.41 -5.18 31.52
CA GLN A 263 -7.92 -4.38 32.63
C GLN A 263 -9.45 -4.33 32.67
N GLU A 264 -10.10 -4.23 31.51
CA GLU A 264 -11.56 -4.13 31.40
C GLU A 264 -12.25 -5.50 31.49
N TYR A 265 -11.59 -6.54 30.96
CA TYR A 265 -12.07 -7.91 30.88
C TYR A 265 -11.05 -8.88 31.50
N PRO A 266 -10.90 -8.92 32.85
CA PRO A 266 -9.86 -9.70 33.52
C PRO A 266 -9.93 -11.21 33.25
N GLU A 267 -11.12 -11.73 32.97
CA GLU A 267 -11.38 -13.17 32.75
C GLU A 267 -11.10 -13.63 31.31
N TRP A 268 -10.80 -12.71 30.39
CA TRP A 268 -10.48 -13.07 29.02
C TRP A 268 -9.18 -13.86 28.91
N SER A 269 -9.22 -14.89 28.08
CA SER A 269 -8.07 -15.72 27.77
C SER A 269 -7.05 -14.97 26.91
N ASP A 270 -5.85 -15.53 26.78
CA ASP A 270 -4.83 -15.04 25.86
C ASP A 270 -5.38 -14.91 24.43
N ASP A 271 -6.09 -15.94 23.96
CA ASP A 271 -6.73 -15.97 22.65
C ASP A 271 -7.84 -14.91 22.50
N ASP A 272 -8.64 -14.65 23.53
CA ASP A 272 -9.69 -13.62 23.45
C ASP A 272 -9.06 -12.22 23.35
N LEU A 273 -8.03 -11.95 24.16
CA LEU A 273 -7.31 -10.68 24.14
C LEU A 273 -6.62 -10.43 22.81
N PHE A 274 -5.93 -11.44 22.26
CA PHE A 274 -5.24 -11.34 20.99
C PHE A 274 -6.19 -11.01 19.83
N ASP A 275 -7.29 -11.77 19.70
CA ASP A 275 -8.20 -11.59 18.55
C ASP A 275 -8.91 -10.23 18.57
N HIS A 276 -9.33 -9.76 19.74
CA HIS A 276 -9.92 -8.43 19.88
C HIS A 276 -8.88 -7.32 19.65
N ALA A 277 -7.66 -7.47 20.17
CA ALA A 277 -6.60 -6.49 19.93
C ALA A 277 -6.19 -6.46 18.45
N ARG A 278 -6.17 -7.59 17.74
CA ARG A 278 -5.94 -7.67 16.29
C ARG A 278 -7.04 -6.93 15.52
N LEU A 279 -8.31 -7.18 15.84
CA LEU A 279 -9.45 -6.47 15.24
C LEU A 279 -9.32 -4.94 15.38
N ILE A 280 -9.08 -4.48 16.62
CA ILE A 280 -8.96 -3.05 16.94
C ILE A 280 -7.77 -2.41 16.21
N ASN A 281 -6.60 -3.06 16.23
CA ASN A 281 -5.39 -2.53 15.63
C ASN A 281 -5.50 -2.47 14.09
N ALA A 282 -6.04 -3.52 13.46
CA ALA A 282 -6.30 -3.51 12.02
C ALA A 282 -7.26 -2.38 11.62
N ALA A 283 -8.30 -2.14 12.42
CA ALA A 283 -9.22 -1.04 12.16
C ALA A 283 -8.61 0.35 12.41
N LEU A 284 -7.75 0.50 13.40
CA LEU A 284 -6.99 1.72 13.64
C LEU A 284 -6.05 2.03 12.46
N LEU A 285 -5.33 1.03 11.94
CA LEU A 285 -4.49 1.16 10.74
C LEU A 285 -5.33 1.60 9.52
N ALA A 286 -6.48 0.97 9.31
CA ALA A 286 -7.40 1.33 8.24
C ALA A 286 -7.91 2.77 8.36
N LYS A 287 -8.23 3.20 9.59
CA LYS A 287 -8.63 4.58 9.88
C LYS A 287 -7.52 5.56 9.55
N ILE A 288 -6.33 5.37 10.12
CA ILE A 288 -5.17 6.24 9.92
C ILE A 288 -4.89 6.40 8.42
N HIS A 289 -4.88 5.31 7.67
CA HIS A 289 -4.63 5.38 6.24
C HIS A 289 -5.75 6.13 5.49
N THR A 290 -7.01 5.90 5.85
CA THR A 290 -8.18 6.50 5.20
C THR A 290 -8.26 8.01 5.45
N VAL A 291 -8.12 8.45 6.70
CA VAL A 291 -8.44 9.84 7.10
C VAL A 291 -7.21 10.71 7.39
N GLU A 292 -6.01 10.12 7.45
CA GLU A 292 -4.75 10.87 7.64
C GLU A 292 -3.80 10.70 6.44
N TRP A 293 -3.39 9.47 6.10
CA TRP A 293 -2.41 9.25 5.02
C TRP A 293 -2.95 9.66 3.65
N THR A 294 -4.16 9.22 3.29
CA THR A 294 -4.74 9.50 1.96
C THR A 294 -4.98 11.01 1.77
N PRO A 295 -5.53 11.76 2.75
CA PRO A 295 -5.62 13.22 2.64
C PRO A 295 -4.26 13.94 2.63
N ALA A 296 -3.19 13.34 3.17
CA ALA A 296 -1.84 13.92 3.13
C ALA A 296 -1.18 13.79 1.75
N ILE A 297 -1.38 12.66 1.05
CA ILE A 297 -0.87 12.46 -0.31
C ILE A 297 -1.80 13.05 -1.39
N LEU A 298 -3.06 13.32 -1.05
CA LEU A 298 -4.04 14.01 -1.90
C LEU A 298 -4.63 15.25 -1.19
N PRO A 299 -3.83 16.28 -0.86
CA PRO A 299 -4.25 17.49 -0.16
C PRO A 299 -5.12 18.40 -1.03
N HIS A 300 -6.36 17.98 -1.26
CA HIS A 300 -7.38 18.75 -1.97
C HIS A 300 -8.68 18.79 -1.15
N PRO A 301 -9.43 19.91 -1.11
CA PRO A 301 -10.63 20.01 -0.27
C PRO A 301 -11.66 18.90 -0.53
N ALA A 302 -11.90 18.56 -1.80
CA ALA A 302 -12.85 17.52 -2.16
C ALA A 302 -12.37 16.10 -1.78
N THR A 303 -11.07 15.79 -1.88
CA THR A 303 -10.54 14.47 -1.48
C THR A 303 -10.53 14.35 0.05
N LYS A 304 -10.15 15.42 0.78
CA LYS A 304 -10.25 15.46 2.24
C LYS A 304 -11.68 15.15 2.70
N ILE A 305 -12.67 15.87 2.16
CA ILE A 305 -14.09 15.62 2.48
C ILE A 305 -14.51 14.21 2.07
N ALA A 306 -14.17 13.74 0.86
CA ALA A 306 -14.55 12.42 0.37
C ALA A 306 -13.98 11.29 1.25
N MET A 307 -12.72 11.36 1.64
CA MET A 307 -12.09 10.36 2.51
C MET A 307 -12.68 10.36 3.91
N ASN A 308 -12.93 11.55 4.49
CA ASN A 308 -13.64 11.66 5.77
C ASN A 308 -15.08 11.10 5.66
N THR A 309 -15.75 11.33 4.52
CA THR A 309 -17.09 10.81 4.23
C THR A 309 -17.08 9.29 4.12
N ASN A 310 -16.05 8.67 3.52
CA ASN A 310 -15.93 7.21 3.49
C ASN A 310 -15.93 6.61 4.91
N TRP A 311 -15.30 7.27 5.89
CA TRP A 311 -15.25 6.77 7.26
C TRP A 311 -16.49 7.16 8.10
N TRP A 312 -16.78 8.46 8.21
CA TRP A 312 -17.80 9.00 9.10
C TRP A 312 -19.11 9.42 8.41
N GLY A 313 -19.12 9.54 7.08
CA GLY A 313 -20.21 10.14 6.33
C GLY A 313 -20.19 11.68 6.36
N LEU A 314 -21.06 12.31 5.58
CA LEU A 314 -21.19 13.77 5.54
C LEU A 314 -21.67 14.38 6.86
N LEU A 315 -22.34 13.59 7.71
CA LEU A 315 -22.73 14.02 9.05
C LEU A 315 -21.52 14.24 9.97
N GLY A 316 -20.38 13.63 9.63
CA GLY A 316 -19.10 13.87 10.30
C GLY A 316 -18.91 13.06 11.58
N GLN A 317 -17.70 13.15 12.12
CA GLN A 317 -17.25 12.36 13.26
C GLN A 317 -18.06 12.63 14.53
N ASP A 318 -18.23 13.90 14.91
CA ASP A 318 -18.90 14.27 16.16
C ASP A 318 -20.37 13.82 16.18
N PHE A 319 -21.05 13.95 15.05
CA PHE A 319 -22.41 13.45 14.90
C PHE A 319 -22.45 11.92 15.05
N LYS A 320 -21.58 11.20 14.34
CA LYS A 320 -21.52 9.74 14.39
C LYS A 320 -21.17 9.23 15.80
N LYS A 321 -20.31 9.93 16.54
CA LYS A 321 -20.00 9.63 17.94
C LYS A 321 -21.21 9.86 18.85
N MET A 322 -21.98 10.93 18.65
CA MET A 322 -23.09 11.30 19.52
C MET A 322 -24.36 10.50 19.27
N LEU A 323 -24.71 10.24 18.01
CA LEU A 323 -26.01 9.69 17.62
C LEU A 323 -25.90 8.35 16.86
N GLY A 324 -24.68 7.88 16.61
CA GLY A 324 -24.45 6.67 15.83
C GLY A 324 -24.74 6.87 14.33
N ARG A 325 -24.94 5.74 13.64
CA ARG A 325 -25.27 5.69 12.21
C ARG A 325 -26.77 5.95 11.97
N ILE A 326 -27.10 6.72 10.93
CA ILE A 326 -28.48 6.90 10.46
C ILE A 326 -28.67 6.27 9.07
N GLY A 327 -29.48 5.22 9.02
CA GLY A 327 -29.81 4.49 7.78
C GLY A 327 -28.59 3.88 7.07
N ASP A 328 -28.83 3.31 5.88
CA ASP A 328 -27.79 2.59 5.14
C ASP A 328 -27.01 3.45 4.13
N SER A 329 -27.31 4.75 4.04
CA SER A 329 -26.62 5.65 3.12
C SER A 329 -25.13 5.79 3.45
N GLU A 330 -24.27 5.33 2.55
CA GLU A 330 -22.81 5.54 2.63
C GLU A 330 -22.45 7.02 2.63
N MET A 331 -23.21 7.84 1.90
CA MET A 331 -22.94 9.27 1.79
C MET A 331 -23.23 10.00 3.10
N LEU A 332 -24.35 9.68 3.76
CA LEU A 332 -24.74 10.37 4.99
C LEU A 332 -23.97 9.86 6.21
N SER A 333 -23.82 8.54 6.35
CA SER A 333 -23.31 7.91 7.58
C SER A 333 -21.97 7.17 7.43
N GLY A 334 -21.39 7.20 6.23
CA GLY A 334 -20.11 6.56 5.90
C GLY A 334 -20.26 5.09 5.55
N ILE A 335 -19.15 4.46 5.18
CA ILE A 335 -19.05 3.01 4.91
C ILE A 335 -18.99 2.24 6.24
N ILE A 336 -18.29 2.80 7.23
CA ILE A 336 -18.05 2.12 8.51
C ILE A 336 -19.37 1.88 9.25
N GLY A 337 -19.64 0.62 9.60
CA GLY A 337 -20.89 0.19 10.23
C GLY A 337 -22.08 0.06 9.27
N SER A 338 -21.89 0.11 7.95
CA SER A 338 -22.95 -0.10 6.96
C SER A 338 -23.20 -1.59 6.67
N SER A 339 -24.12 -1.93 5.77
CA SER A 339 -24.20 -3.28 5.19
C SER A 339 -22.94 -3.62 4.38
N THR A 340 -22.59 -4.90 4.31
CA THR A 340 -21.50 -5.38 3.43
C THR A 340 -22.00 -5.40 1.98
N ASP A 341 -21.17 -4.96 1.03
CA ASP A 341 -21.48 -5.01 -0.40
C ASP A 341 -20.21 -5.21 -1.23
N HIS A 342 -20.23 -6.21 -2.12
CA HIS A 342 -19.16 -6.51 -3.07
C HIS A 342 -19.43 -5.96 -4.47
N HIS A 343 -20.55 -5.25 -4.69
CA HIS A 343 -20.98 -4.73 -5.98
C HIS A 343 -21.07 -5.83 -7.04
N THR A 344 -20.34 -5.73 -8.15
CA THR A 344 -20.52 -6.61 -9.32
C THR A 344 -19.62 -7.84 -9.34
N ALA A 345 -18.74 -8.02 -8.34
CA ALA A 345 -17.81 -9.16 -8.27
C ALA A 345 -17.46 -9.50 -6.82
N PRO A 346 -16.99 -10.72 -6.50
CA PRO A 346 -16.38 -11.02 -5.21
C PRO A 346 -15.21 -10.08 -4.86
N TYR A 347 -14.87 -10.00 -3.57
CA TYR A 347 -13.77 -9.17 -3.13
C TYR A 347 -12.42 -9.87 -3.29
N TYR A 348 -11.59 -9.28 -4.16
CA TYR A 348 -10.16 -9.52 -4.27
C TYR A 348 -9.50 -8.18 -4.57
N LEU A 349 -8.26 -8.00 -4.14
CA LEU A 349 -7.40 -6.96 -4.71
C LEU A 349 -7.04 -7.34 -6.15
N THR A 350 -6.64 -6.34 -6.94
CA THR A 350 -6.51 -6.49 -8.39
C THR A 350 -5.08 -6.28 -8.86
N GLU A 351 -4.75 -6.85 -10.02
CA GLU A 351 -3.44 -6.60 -10.66
C GLU A 351 -3.21 -5.11 -10.93
N GLU A 352 -4.26 -4.40 -11.32
CA GLU A 352 -4.18 -2.97 -11.58
C GLU A 352 -3.98 -2.15 -10.29
N PHE A 353 -4.50 -2.64 -9.15
CA PHE A 353 -4.20 -2.08 -7.84
C PHE A 353 -2.71 -2.22 -7.50
N VAL A 354 -2.09 -3.35 -7.81
CA VAL A 354 -0.64 -3.54 -7.64
C VAL A 354 0.15 -2.56 -8.51
N SER A 355 -0.20 -2.42 -9.80
CA SER A 355 0.51 -1.52 -10.72
C SER A 355 0.46 -0.05 -10.30
N VAL A 356 -0.69 0.47 -9.83
CA VAL A 356 -0.79 1.89 -9.43
C VAL A 356 -0.14 2.20 -8.07
N TYR A 357 0.22 1.18 -7.29
CA TYR A 357 0.96 1.30 -6.02
C TYR A 357 2.47 1.11 -6.17
N ARG A 358 3.00 0.99 -7.39
CA ARG A 358 4.45 1.03 -7.67
C ARG A 358 5.00 2.45 -7.46
N MET A 359 5.14 2.85 -6.21
CA MET A 359 5.55 4.20 -5.79
C MET A 359 7.00 4.26 -5.30
N HIS A 360 7.88 3.42 -5.87
CA HIS A 360 9.31 3.38 -5.55
C HIS A 360 10.06 4.73 -5.59
N PRO A 361 9.68 5.73 -6.44
CA PRO A 361 10.27 7.07 -6.38
C PRO A 361 10.17 7.77 -5.01
N LEU A 362 9.24 7.35 -4.13
CA LEU A 362 9.12 7.90 -2.78
C LEU A 362 10.39 7.73 -1.94
N ILE A 363 11.22 6.73 -2.25
CA ILE A 363 12.39 6.40 -1.46
C ILE A 363 13.58 7.30 -1.85
N PRO A 364 14.23 8.01 -0.92
CA PRO A 364 15.45 8.78 -1.21
C PRO A 364 16.67 7.85 -1.35
N ASP A 365 17.72 8.30 -2.06
CA ASP A 365 18.98 7.54 -2.13
C ASP A 365 19.82 7.65 -0.86
N GLU A 366 19.69 8.77 -0.14
CA GLU A 366 20.41 9.09 1.07
C GLU A 366 19.45 9.57 2.16
N LEU A 367 19.78 9.31 3.42
CA LEU A 367 18.99 9.69 4.58
C LEU A 367 19.86 10.44 5.58
N GLU A 368 19.33 11.56 6.08
CA GLU A 368 19.95 12.35 7.14
C GLU A 368 19.13 12.21 8.42
N PHE A 369 19.82 11.96 9.52
CA PHE A 369 19.22 11.74 10.82
C PHE A 369 19.57 12.86 11.79
N TYR A 370 18.61 13.22 12.61
CA TYR A 370 18.62 14.38 13.49
C TYR A 370 18.08 14.01 14.86
N SER A 371 18.60 14.69 15.90
CA SER A 371 18.10 14.46 17.25
C SER A 371 16.75 15.16 17.46
N HIS A 372 15.77 14.44 18.02
CA HIS A 372 14.47 14.99 18.40
C HIS A 372 14.55 16.01 19.55
N GLN A 373 15.69 16.12 20.24
CA GLN A 373 15.85 17.02 21.39
C GLN A 373 16.09 18.47 20.96
N ASP A 374 16.94 18.67 19.95
CA ASP A 374 17.43 19.99 19.55
C ASP A 374 17.54 20.19 18.03
N GLY A 375 17.24 19.17 17.22
CA GLY A 375 17.34 19.23 15.76
C GLY A 375 18.78 19.19 15.22
N ARG A 376 19.77 18.82 16.05
CA ARG A 376 21.16 18.67 15.62
C ARG A 376 21.33 17.46 14.72
N PHE A 377 22.22 17.57 13.75
CA PHE A 377 22.62 16.46 12.89
C PHE A 377 23.25 15.33 13.71
N VAL A 378 22.88 14.09 13.41
CA VAL A 378 23.39 12.86 14.04
C VAL A 378 24.30 12.14 13.05
N VAL A 379 23.73 11.69 11.92
CA VAL A 379 24.44 10.89 10.93
C VAL A 379 23.76 10.99 9.57
N LYS A 380 24.52 10.76 8.49
CA LYS A 380 24.03 10.57 7.13
C LYS A 380 24.34 9.15 6.70
N LYS A 381 23.40 8.49 6.04
CA LYS A 381 23.53 7.13 5.51
C LYS A 381 23.07 7.07 4.06
N GLU A 382 23.78 6.29 3.26
CA GLU A 382 23.22 5.79 2.01
C GLU A 382 22.05 4.86 2.32
N PHE A 383 21.04 4.78 1.45
CA PHE A 383 19.87 3.95 1.72
C PHE A 383 20.25 2.46 1.93
N ARG A 384 21.28 1.98 1.22
CA ARG A 384 21.81 0.61 1.36
C ARG A 384 22.35 0.31 2.77
N GLU A 385 22.75 1.32 3.53
CA GLU A 385 23.23 1.13 4.90
C GLU A 385 22.09 0.99 5.92
N VAL A 386 20.84 1.21 5.51
CA VAL A 386 19.63 1.10 6.35
C VAL A 386 18.57 0.19 5.74
N PHE A 387 19.00 -0.72 4.87
CA PHE A 387 18.21 -1.67 4.12
C PHE A 387 18.58 -3.10 4.54
N GLY A 388 17.66 -4.07 4.43
CA GLY A 388 17.94 -5.49 4.70
C GLY A 388 18.47 -5.74 6.11
N LYS A 389 19.42 -6.66 6.25
CA LYS A 389 20.03 -7.05 7.55
C LYS A 389 20.76 -5.91 8.29
N GLN A 390 21.05 -4.79 7.61
CA GLN A 390 21.70 -3.64 8.21
C GLN A 390 20.75 -2.83 9.11
N THR A 391 19.43 -3.02 8.96
CA THR A 391 18.42 -2.22 9.67
C THR A 391 18.57 -2.30 11.19
N ARG A 392 18.70 -3.51 11.75
CA ARG A 392 18.78 -3.67 13.21
C ARG A 392 19.99 -2.97 13.80
N GLY A 393 21.19 -3.24 13.26
CA GLY A 393 22.41 -2.60 13.75
C GLY A 393 22.33 -1.07 13.68
N PHE A 394 21.74 -0.53 12.62
CA PHE A 394 21.51 0.92 12.52
C PHE A 394 20.50 1.46 13.54
N MET A 395 19.43 0.71 13.84
CA MET A 395 18.43 1.12 14.84
C MET A 395 18.94 1.04 16.27
N GLU A 396 19.99 0.27 16.53
CA GLU A 396 20.72 0.29 17.81
C GLU A 396 21.63 1.52 17.92
N GLU A 397 22.15 2.04 16.81
CA GLU A 397 22.96 3.27 16.76
C GLU A 397 22.11 4.55 16.93
N VAL A 398 20.90 4.57 16.36
CA VAL A 398 20.02 5.76 16.34
C VAL A 398 18.71 5.47 17.04
N LYS A 399 18.39 6.28 18.06
CA LYS A 399 17.17 6.13 18.86
C LYS A 399 15.92 6.15 17.98
N MET A 400 14.93 5.30 18.28
CA MET A 400 13.67 5.23 17.54
C MET A 400 12.96 6.59 17.42
N SER A 401 12.98 7.43 18.46
CA SER A 401 12.43 8.79 18.38
C SER A 401 13.23 9.70 17.44
N ASP A 402 14.55 9.60 17.40
CA ASP A 402 15.36 10.33 16.42
C ASP A 402 15.04 9.86 14.99
N LEU A 403 14.76 8.56 14.77
CA LEU A 403 14.33 8.03 13.48
C LEU A 403 12.97 8.62 13.04
N PHE A 404 11.93 8.51 13.88
CA PHE A 404 10.60 9.07 13.57
C PHE A 404 10.64 10.57 13.34
N TYR A 405 11.43 11.29 14.15
CA TYR A 405 11.65 12.71 14.00
C TYR A 405 12.31 13.06 12.66
N SER A 406 13.40 12.37 12.31
CA SER A 406 14.13 12.56 11.07
C SER A 406 13.24 12.30 9.85
N PHE A 407 12.44 11.24 9.91
CA PHE A 407 11.49 10.91 8.86
C PHE A 407 10.34 11.93 8.81
N GLY A 408 9.98 12.51 9.95
CA GLY A 408 8.98 13.58 10.05
C GLY A 408 9.41 14.88 9.37
N ILE A 409 10.70 15.22 9.40
CA ILE A 409 11.23 16.45 8.79
C ILE A 409 11.81 16.26 7.39
N ALA A 410 12.08 15.02 6.98
CA ALA A 410 12.53 14.68 5.63
C ALA A 410 11.34 14.52 4.67
N HIS A 411 11.57 14.81 3.39
CA HIS A 411 10.57 14.59 2.34
C HIS A 411 10.87 13.29 1.58
N PRO A 412 9.84 12.51 1.19
CA PRO A 412 10.01 11.44 0.21
C PRO A 412 10.20 12.03 -1.20
N GLY A 413 10.58 11.21 -2.17
CA GLY A 413 10.64 11.64 -3.57
C GLY A 413 9.25 11.74 -4.23
N ALA A 414 9.07 12.66 -5.16
CA ALA A 414 7.86 12.77 -5.98
C ALA A 414 7.72 11.57 -6.94
N VAL A 415 6.51 11.03 -7.07
CA VAL A 415 6.18 9.92 -7.97
C VAL A 415 6.07 10.43 -9.41
N THR A 416 7.22 10.62 -10.05
CA THR A 416 7.37 11.26 -11.37
C THR A 416 8.48 10.60 -12.18
N LEU A 417 8.54 10.89 -13.48
CA LEU A 417 9.68 10.53 -14.31
C LEU A 417 10.96 11.16 -13.76
N HIS A 418 12.11 10.56 -14.08
CA HIS A 418 13.43 11.02 -13.65
C HIS A 418 13.60 11.15 -12.13
N ASN A 419 12.93 10.28 -11.36
CA ASN A 419 13.04 10.30 -9.89
C ASN A 419 13.08 8.90 -9.25
N TYR A 420 13.33 7.84 -10.02
CA TYR A 420 13.46 6.47 -9.52
C TYR A 420 14.85 6.27 -8.87
N PRO A 421 14.94 5.75 -7.63
CA PRO A 421 16.19 5.69 -6.87
C PRO A 421 17.28 4.89 -7.58
N HIS A 422 18.52 5.37 -7.53
CA HIS A 422 19.65 4.71 -8.16
C HIS A 422 19.88 3.32 -7.58
N PHE A 423 19.83 3.18 -6.25
CA PHE A 423 20.11 1.91 -5.60
C PHE A 423 19.09 0.82 -5.98
N LEU A 424 17.83 1.18 -6.29
CA LEU A 424 16.81 0.22 -6.72
C LEU A 424 17.00 -0.25 -8.16
N ARG A 425 17.75 0.51 -8.98
CA ARG A 425 18.11 0.13 -10.36
C ARG A 425 19.35 -0.77 -10.40
N GLN A 426 19.95 -1.03 -9.25
CA GLN A 426 21.08 -1.91 -9.00
C GLN A 426 20.89 -2.59 -7.62
N LEU A 427 19.67 -3.08 -7.36
CA LEU A 427 19.32 -3.67 -6.08
C LEU A 427 19.98 -5.04 -5.97
N VAL A 428 20.83 -5.24 -4.97
CA VAL A 428 21.43 -6.54 -4.66
C VAL A 428 20.69 -7.12 -3.46
N LYS A 429 20.07 -8.28 -3.64
CA LYS A 429 19.46 -9.04 -2.54
C LYS A 429 20.52 -9.81 -1.75
N ASP A 430 20.15 -10.27 -0.55
CA ASP A 430 21.06 -11.04 0.31
C ASP A 430 21.52 -12.37 -0.29
N ASP A 431 20.73 -12.96 -1.19
CA ASP A 431 21.10 -14.16 -1.97
C ASP A 431 22.05 -13.87 -3.15
N GLY A 432 22.42 -12.60 -3.34
CA GLY A 432 23.28 -12.13 -4.43
C GLY A 432 22.56 -11.86 -5.74
N GLU A 433 21.23 -12.04 -5.82
CA GLU A 433 20.46 -11.70 -7.02
C GLU A 433 20.40 -10.17 -7.21
N ILE A 434 20.67 -9.71 -8.44
CA ILE A 434 20.80 -8.29 -8.77
C ILE A 434 19.66 -7.87 -9.71
N PHE A 435 19.01 -6.76 -9.39
CA PHE A 435 17.83 -6.27 -10.11
C PHE A 435 17.97 -4.81 -10.52
N ASP A 436 17.55 -4.51 -11.74
CA ASP A 436 17.02 -3.20 -12.07
C ASP A 436 15.51 -3.22 -11.79
N LEU A 437 15.10 -2.81 -10.58
CA LEU A 437 13.70 -2.89 -10.17
C LEU A 437 12.78 -2.07 -11.07
N ALA A 438 13.27 -0.96 -11.62
CA ALA A 438 12.51 -0.15 -12.57
C ALA A 438 12.22 -0.93 -13.86
N ALA A 439 13.20 -1.65 -14.40
CA ALA A 439 13.01 -2.52 -15.56
C ALA A 439 12.13 -3.75 -15.24
N VAL A 440 12.28 -4.32 -14.04
CA VAL A 440 11.45 -5.44 -13.56
C VAL A 440 9.98 -5.03 -13.49
N ASP A 441 9.67 -3.89 -12.88
CA ASP A 441 8.30 -3.38 -12.73
C ASP A 441 7.60 -3.21 -14.08
N ILE A 442 8.33 -2.69 -15.07
CA ILE A 442 7.87 -2.58 -16.46
C ILE A 442 7.50 -3.95 -17.04
N ILE A 443 8.36 -4.96 -16.85
CA ILE A 443 8.07 -6.31 -17.31
C ILE A 443 6.91 -6.92 -16.56
N ARG A 444 6.77 -6.68 -15.25
CA ARG A 444 5.68 -7.26 -14.45
C ARG A 444 4.32 -6.83 -14.93
N ASP A 445 4.12 -5.54 -15.20
CA ASP A 445 2.83 -5.08 -15.73
C ASP A 445 2.52 -5.71 -17.10
N ARG A 446 3.54 -5.83 -17.98
CA ARG A 446 3.41 -6.46 -19.30
C ARG A 446 3.10 -7.96 -19.20
N GLU A 447 3.86 -8.68 -18.38
CA GLU A 447 3.76 -10.12 -18.13
C GLU A 447 2.40 -10.48 -17.50
N ARG A 448 1.90 -9.62 -16.63
CA ARG A 448 0.62 -9.82 -15.94
C ARG A 448 -0.56 -9.34 -16.76
N GLY A 449 -0.35 -8.92 -18.00
CA GLY A 449 -1.40 -8.51 -18.91
C GLY A 449 -2.16 -7.27 -18.47
N VAL A 450 -1.53 -6.38 -17.70
CA VAL A 450 -2.11 -5.08 -17.35
C VAL A 450 -2.05 -4.18 -18.60
N PRO A 451 -3.15 -3.53 -19.01
CA PRO A 451 -3.16 -2.68 -20.20
C PRO A 451 -2.13 -1.54 -20.13
N ARG A 452 -1.57 -1.20 -21.29
CA ARG A 452 -0.73 0.00 -21.50
C ARG A 452 -1.49 1.27 -21.10
N TYR A 453 -0.75 2.35 -20.83
CA TYR A 453 -1.29 3.60 -20.27
C TYR A 453 -2.51 4.13 -21.03
N ASN A 454 -2.44 4.25 -22.36
CA ASN A 454 -3.52 4.90 -23.11
C ASN A 454 -4.82 4.10 -23.11
N ARG A 455 -4.74 2.77 -23.22
CA ARG A 455 -5.90 1.87 -23.11
C ARG A 455 -6.43 1.83 -21.68
N PHE A 456 -5.54 1.79 -20.68
CA PHE A 456 -5.92 1.82 -19.28
C PHE A 456 -6.71 3.08 -18.91
N ARG A 457 -6.25 4.26 -19.36
CA ARG A 457 -6.98 5.53 -19.16
C ARG A 457 -8.41 5.49 -19.70
N GLU A 458 -8.57 4.99 -20.91
CA GLU A 458 -9.89 4.87 -21.54
C GLU A 458 -10.83 4.03 -20.68
N ILE A 459 -10.36 2.86 -20.23
CA ILE A 459 -11.12 1.96 -19.36
C ILE A 459 -11.45 2.60 -18.01
N MET A 460 -10.56 3.44 -17.47
CA MET A 460 -10.77 4.18 -16.22
C MET A 460 -11.57 5.48 -16.39
N GLY A 461 -12.20 5.70 -17.56
CA GLY A 461 -13.09 6.85 -17.80
C GLY A 461 -12.38 8.17 -18.05
N ARG A 462 -11.09 8.15 -18.39
CA ARG A 462 -10.26 9.33 -18.70
C ARG A 462 -10.18 9.65 -20.19
N GLY A 463 -10.59 8.71 -21.05
CA GLY A 463 -10.37 8.78 -22.49
C GLY A 463 -8.90 8.62 -22.88
N ARG A 464 -8.65 8.49 -24.19
CA ARG A 464 -7.31 8.36 -24.75
C ARG A 464 -6.68 9.72 -25.01
N VAL A 465 -5.37 9.83 -24.78
CA VAL A 465 -4.55 10.95 -25.26
C VAL A 465 -4.14 10.71 -26.71
N LYS A 466 -3.94 11.80 -27.47
CA LYS A 466 -3.61 11.76 -28.90
C LYS A 466 -2.19 12.19 -29.22
N SER A 467 -1.48 12.76 -28.25
CA SER A 467 -0.08 13.15 -28.39
C SER A 467 0.67 13.06 -27.05
N PHE A 468 1.99 12.92 -27.09
CA PHE A 468 2.82 12.90 -25.88
C PHE A 468 2.70 14.21 -25.07
N ALA A 469 2.42 15.34 -25.73
CA ALA A 469 2.19 16.63 -25.07
C ALA A 469 0.84 16.71 -24.32
N GLU A 470 -0.09 15.78 -24.57
CA GLU A 470 -1.32 15.63 -23.77
C GLU A 470 -1.10 14.74 -22.53
N ILE A 471 0.01 14.00 -22.46
CA ILE A 471 0.41 13.26 -21.26
C ILE A 471 1.01 14.24 -20.26
N THR A 472 1.96 15.05 -20.72
CA THR A 472 2.77 15.93 -19.87
C THR A 472 2.98 17.29 -20.49
N SER A 473 2.88 18.33 -19.65
CA SER A 473 3.24 19.70 -20.01
C SER A 473 4.75 19.93 -20.11
N ASN A 474 5.58 18.99 -19.64
CA ASN A 474 7.03 19.06 -19.77
C ASN A 474 7.48 18.68 -21.20
N PRO A 475 8.00 19.64 -22.00
CA PRO A 475 8.34 19.38 -23.40
C PRO A 475 9.50 18.39 -23.56
N GLN A 476 10.41 18.31 -22.58
CA GLN A 476 11.53 17.37 -22.60
C GLN A 476 11.03 15.94 -22.38
N TRP A 477 10.17 15.73 -21.37
CA TRP A 477 9.57 14.41 -21.14
C TRP A 477 8.72 13.96 -22.32
N ALA A 478 7.93 14.85 -22.92
CA ALA A 478 7.15 14.53 -24.11
C ALA A 478 8.05 14.12 -25.32
N LYS A 479 9.24 14.72 -25.43
CA LYS A 479 10.23 14.34 -26.45
C LYS A 479 10.85 12.97 -26.15
N GLU A 480 11.29 12.73 -24.93
CA GLU A 480 11.90 11.45 -24.52
C GLU A 480 10.91 10.29 -24.64
N LEU A 481 9.65 10.50 -24.23
CA LEU A 481 8.58 9.52 -24.42
C LEU A 481 8.40 9.21 -25.91
N ARG A 482 8.38 10.23 -26.77
CA ARG A 482 8.28 10.02 -28.22
C ARG A 482 9.44 9.18 -28.76
N GLU A 483 10.65 9.43 -28.29
CA GLU A 483 11.85 8.72 -28.75
C GLU A 483 11.87 7.26 -28.23
N VAL A 484 11.67 7.05 -26.93
CA VAL A 484 11.70 5.72 -26.30
C VAL A 484 10.58 4.81 -26.83
N TYR A 485 9.40 5.36 -27.08
CA TYR A 485 8.25 4.62 -27.58
C TYR A 485 8.10 4.67 -29.11
N ASN A 486 9.14 5.07 -29.84
CA ASN A 486 9.16 5.10 -31.31
C ASN A 486 7.95 5.83 -31.93
N ASN A 487 7.53 6.93 -31.30
CA ASN A 487 6.35 7.73 -31.64
C ASN A 487 5.01 6.97 -31.60
N ASP A 488 4.97 5.78 -31.00
CA ASP A 488 3.74 5.01 -30.74
C ASP A 488 3.23 5.29 -29.32
N ILE A 489 2.26 6.21 -29.22
CA ILE A 489 1.64 6.61 -27.95
C ILE A 489 0.91 5.47 -27.23
N ASP A 490 0.45 4.45 -27.96
CA ASP A 490 -0.30 3.33 -27.39
C ASP A 490 0.60 2.27 -26.75
N SER A 491 1.91 2.32 -27.06
CA SER A 491 2.91 1.46 -26.45
C SER A 491 3.42 1.95 -25.09
N VAL A 492 3.04 3.17 -24.66
CA VAL A 492 3.47 3.76 -23.37
C VAL A 492 3.10 2.85 -22.21
N ASP A 493 4.11 2.41 -21.45
CA ASP A 493 3.93 1.58 -20.26
C ASP A 493 3.02 2.28 -19.24
N LEU A 494 2.17 1.53 -18.52
CA LEU A 494 1.25 2.10 -17.54
C LEU A 494 2.00 2.94 -16.51
N MET A 495 2.97 2.36 -15.80
CA MET A 495 3.78 3.05 -14.78
C MET A 495 4.41 4.35 -15.32
N VAL A 496 4.98 4.32 -16.53
CA VAL A 496 5.61 5.49 -17.15
C VAL A 496 4.60 6.59 -17.44
N GLY A 497 3.44 6.23 -18.00
CA GLY A 497 2.38 7.21 -18.25
C GLY A 497 1.81 7.79 -16.95
N LEU A 498 1.69 6.99 -15.88
CA LEU A 498 1.27 7.48 -14.56
C LEU A 498 2.28 8.47 -13.96
N PHE A 499 3.58 8.27 -14.19
CA PHE A 499 4.64 9.13 -13.67
C PHE A 499 4.85 10.40 -14.52
N ALA A 500 4.54 10.33 -15.81
CA ALA A 500 4.64 11.46 -16.73
C ALA A 500 3.44 12.42 -16.61
N GLU A 501 2.28 11.91 -16.23
CA GLU A 501 1.03 12.66 -16.23
C GLU A 501 1.09 13.92 -15.36
N ASP A 502 0.63 15.05 -15.92
CA ASP A 502 0.47 16.28 -15.14
C ASP A 502 -0.48 16.04 -13.95
N LEU A 503 0.03 16.30 -12.74
CA LEU A 503 -0.71 16.06 -11.51
C LEU A 503 -1.73 17.17 -11.27
N PRO A 504 -2.93 16.85 -10.75
CA PRO A 504 -3.75 17.84 -10.07
C PRO A 504 -2.92 18.57 -9.00
N GLU A 505 -3.16 19.87 -8.83
CA GLU A 505 -2.44 20.66 -7.82
C GLU A 505 -2.55 20.01 -6.44
N GLY A 506 -1.40 19.80 -5.82
CA GLY A 506 -1.28 19.15 -4.51
C GLY A 506 -1.27 17.62 -4.54
N PHE A 507 -1.64 16.93 -5.62
CA PHE A 507 -1.65 15.46 -5.64
C PHE A 507 -0.24 14.88 -5.64
N GLY A 508 -0.05 13.76 -4.94
CA GLY A 508 1.19 12.97 -4.95
C GLY A 508 1.29 11.94 -6.08
N PHE A 509 0.21 11.70 -6.82
CA PHE A 509 0.19 10.77 -7.97
C PHE A 509 -0.93 11.12 -8.96
N SER A 510 -0.87 10.54 -10.16
CA SER A 510 -1.73 10.90 -11.29
C SER A 510 -3.24 10.70 -11.03
N ASP A 511 -4.07 11.49 -11.70
CA ASP A 511 -5.53 11.33 -11.61
C ASP A 511 -6.01 10.00 -12.23
N THR A 512 -5.16 9.34 -13.03
CA THR A 512 -5.43 8.00 -13.58
C THR A 512 -5.24 6.92 -12.52
N ALA A 513 -4.13 6.96 -11.77
CA ALA A 513 -3.94 6.11 -10.59
C ALA A 513 -5.06 6.37 -9.57
N PHE A 514 -5.44 7.64 -9.37
CA PHE A 514 -6.52 8.02 -8.46
C PHE A 514 -7.87 7.35 -8.79
N ARG A 515 -8.17 6.99 -10.05
CA ARG A 515 -9.40 6.25 -10.39
C ARG A 515 -9.45 4.88 -9.73
N VAL A 516 -8.34 4.16 -9.76
CA VAL A 516 -8.22 2.87 -9.07
C VAL A 516 -8.30 3.07 -7.55
N PHE A 517 -7.69 4.12 -7.00
CA PHE A 517 -7.79 4.44 -5.57
C PHE A 517 -9.24 4.71 -5.14
N ILE A 518 -10.01 5.53 -5.86
CA ILE A 518 -11.41 5.83 -5.55
C ILE A 518 -12.23 4.53 -5.42
N LEU A 519 -12.04 3.61 -6.38
CA LEU A 519 -12.72 2.33 -6.42
C LEU A 519 -12.25 1.43 -5.27
N MET A 520 -10.96 1.12 -5.25
CA MET A 520 -10.41 0.06 -4.40
C MET A 520 -10.31 0.48 -2.94
N ALA A 521 -9.98 1.73 -2.61
CA ALA A 521 -9.94 2.18 -1.21
C ALA A 521 -11.33 2.13 -0.56
N SER A 522 -12.38 2.55 -1.28
CA SER A 522 -13.76 2.43 -0.81
C SER A 522 -14.19 0.95 -0.70
N ARG A 523 -13.71 0.10 -1.63
CA ARG A 523 -14.04 -1.33 -1.69
C ARG A 523 -13.43 -2.12 -0.53
N ARG A 524 -12.17 -1.86 -0.16
CA ARG A 524 -11.52 -2.52 1.00
C ARG A 524 -12.33 -2.38 2.29
N LEU A 525 -13.00 -1.22 2.48
CA LEU A 525 -13.88 -0.99 3.62
C LEU A 525 -15.27 -1.60 3.42
N LYS A 526 -15.88 -1.41 2.24
CA LYS A 526 -17.29 -1.78 2.00
C LYS A 526 -17.53 -3.29 1.87
N SER A 527 -16.51 -4.02 1.45
CA SER A 527 -16.57 -5.47 1.24
C SER A 527 -16.16 -6.29 2.46
N ASP A 528 -15.65 -5.68 3.52
CA ASP A 528 -15.19 -6.40 4.71
C ASP A 528 -16.25 -6.32 5.82
N ARG A 529 -16.71 -7.47 6.33
CA ARG A 529 -17.75 -7.48 7.37
C ARG A 529 -17.32 -6.77 8.65
N PHE A 530 -16.04 -6.84 8.99
CA PHE A 530 -15.49 -6.22 10.19
C PHE A 530 -15.37 -4.71 10.08
N PHE A 531 -15.51 -4.11 8.90
CA PHE A 531 -15.70 -2.67 8.72
C PHE A 531 -17.15 -2.27 8.49
N THR A 532 -18.03 -3.24 8.24
CA THR A 532 -19.44 -3.04 7.90
C THR A 532 -20.33 -3.64 8.98
N LYS A 533 -21.04 -4.74 8.72
CA LYS A 533 -22.06 -5.29 9.62
C LYS A 533 -21.53 -5.69 11.02
N ASP A 534 -20.26 -6.06 11.11
CA ASP A 534 -19.61 -6.49 12.35
C ASP A 534 -18.77 -5.38 13.00
N TYR A 535 -18.77 -4.15 12.46
CA TYR A 535 -18.19 -2.98 13.13
C TYR A 535 -19.13 -2.47 14.24
N ARG A 536 -19.20 -3.21 15.34
CA ARG A 536 -20.10 -2.97 16.48
C ARG A 536 -19.52 -3.50 17.78
N ALA A 537 -20.04 -3.00 18.90
CA ALA A 537 -19.47 -3.25 20.23
C ALA A 537 -19.50 -4.73 20.64
N GLU A 538 -20.43 -5.52 20.11
CA GLU A 538 -20.51 -6.96 20.38
C GLU A 538 -19.32 -7.74 19.79
N ILE A 539 -18.65 -7.19 18.79
CA ILE A 539 -17.49 -7.81 18.11
C ILE A 539 -16.19 -7.12 18.52
N TYR A 540 -16.19 -5.80 18.61
CA TYR A 540 -14.99 -5.01 18.91
C TYR A 540 -14.80 -4.68 20.38
N THR A 541 -15.82 -4.88 21.23
CA THR A 541 -16.05 -4.16 22.49
C THR A 541 -16.29 -2.67 22.30
N GLN A 542 -17.02 -2.03 23.22
CA GLN A 542 -17.15 -0.57 23.21
C GLN A 542 -15.78 0.10 23.40
N LEU A 543 -14.94 -0.47 24.27
CA LEU A 543 -13.57 -0.03 24.49
C LEU A 543 -12.76 -0.02 23.20
N GLY A 544 -12.88 -1.06 22.38
CA GLY A 544 -12.18 -1.17 21.11
C GLY A 544 -12.64 -0.12 20.09
N LEU A 545 -13.95 0.10 19.98
CA LEU A 545 -14.50 1.17 19.14
C LEU A 545 -13.99 2.55 19.58
N ASP A 546 -14.01 2.82 20.89
CA ASP A 546 -13.50 4.07 21.45
C ASP A 546 -12.00 4.24 21.23
N TRP A 547 -11.23 3.15 21.30
CA TRP A 547 -9.80 3.14 21.00
C TRP A 547 -9.57 3.56 19.55
N ILE A 548 -10.28 2.96 18.59
CA ILE A 548 -10.17 3.32 17.17
C ILE A 548 -10.54 4.79 16.98
N ASP A 549 -11.65 5.25 17.57
CA ASP A 549 -12.19 6.59 17.35
C ASP A 549 -11.35 7.72 17.95
N ASN A 550 -10.65 7.46 19.05
CA ASN A 550 -9.86 8.45 19.77
C ASN A 550 -8.37 8.43 19.41
N ASN A 551 -7.96 7.51 18.54
CA ASN A 551 -6.57 7.42 18.09
C ASN A 551 -6.34 7.84 16.64
N SER A 552 -5.13 8.33 16.40
CA SER A 552 -4.54 8.80 15.15
C SER A 552 -3.07 8.36 15.11
N PHE A 553 -2.38 8.56 13.99
CA PHE A 553 -0.94 8.25 13.94
C PHE A 553 -0.15 9.05 14.99
N LEU A 554 -0.51 10.31 15.22
CA LEU A 554 0.13 11.18 16.20
C LEU A 554 -0.12 10.74 17.65
N THR A 555 -1.31 10.22 17.98
CA THR A 555 -1.58 9.74 19.34
C THR A 555 -0.84 8.43 19.61
N VAL A 556 -0.72 7.55 18.61
CA VAL A 556 0.10 6.33 18.69
C VAL A 556 1.57 6.68 18.90
N LEU A 557 2.12 7.63 18.13
CA LEU A 557 3.48 8.12 18.33
C LEU A 557 3.68 8.71 19.73
N ARG A 558 2.77 9.56 20.22
CA ARG A 558 2.87 10.16 21.57
C ARG A 558 2.76 9.14 22.70
N ARG A 559 2.02 8.04 22.50
CA ARG A 559 1.90 6.96 23.49
C ARG A 559 3.22 6.22 23.66
N HIS A 560 3.88 5.89 22.55
CA HIS A 560 5.07 5.02 22.56
C HIS A 560 6.40 5.79 22.53
N HIS A 561 6.37 7.05 22.10
CA HIS A 561 7.49 7.98 22.02
C HIS A 561 7.08 9.38 22.53
N PRO A 562 6.70 9.52 23.81
CA PRO A 562 6.25 10.80 24.38
C PRO A 562 7.31 11.92 24.26
N GLU A 563 8.58 11.58 24.17
CA GLU A 563 9.70 12.50 23.95
C GLU A 563 9.61 13.26 22.61
N LEU A 564 8.82 12.78 21.64
CA LEU A 564 8.54 13.49 20.38
C LEU A 564 7.60 14.68 20.54
N ALA A 565 6.96 14.86 21.71
CA ALA A 565 5.95 15.91 21.92
C ALA A 565 6.39 17.31 21.45
N PRO A 566 7.63 17.79 21.69
CA PRO A 566 8.09 19.10 21.19
C PRO A 566 8.13 19.19 19.67
N ALA A 567 8.51 18.12 18.97
CA ALA A 567 8.55 18.07 17.52
C ALA A 567 7.15 18.02 16.87
N LEU A 568 6.15 17.57 17.63
CA LEU A 568 4.76 17.40 17.18
C LEU A 568 3.87 18.60 17.49
N VAL A 569 4.43 19.71 18.01
CA VAL A 569 3.65 20.94 18.27
C VAL A 569 3.20 21.56 16.94
N GLY A 570 1.89 21.76 16.81
CA GLY A 570 1.29 22.32 15.59
C GLY A 570 1.19 21.34 14.41
N VAL A 571 1.60 20.08 14.58
CA VAL A 571 1.42 19.03 13.58
C VAL A 571 0.00 18.48 13.73
N GLU A 572 -0.84 18.71 12.71
CA GLU A 572 -2.23 18.21 12.68
C GLU A 572 -2.36 16.83 12.03
N ASN A 573 -1.43 16.48 11.12
CA ASN A 573 -1.40 15.21 10.42
C ASN A 573 0.03 14.67 10.46
N GLY A 574 0.22 13.47 11.00
CA GLY A 574 1.55 12.91 11.21
C GLY A 574 2.32 12.55 9.94
N PHE A 575 1.68 12.58 8.76
CA PHE A 575 2.31 12.38 7.45
C PHE A 575 2.62 13.69 6.71
N ALA A 576 2.16 14.83 7.22
CA ALA A 576 2.58 16.14 6.71
C ALA A 576 4.01 16.46 7.20
N PRO A 577 4.77 17.33 6.50
CA PRO A 577 6.09 17.76 6.94
C PRO A 577 6.09 18.34 8.36
N TRP A 578 6.97 17.83 9.22
CA TRP A 578 7.17 18.35 10.56
C TRP A 578 8.18 19.48 10.54
N ARG A 579 8.20 20.26 11.62
CA ARG A 579 9.17 21.32 11.79
C ARG A 579 10.51 20.79 12.28
N ARG A 580 11.60 21.31 11.70
CA ARG A 580 12.94 21.12 12.26
C ARG A 580 13.14 21.98 13.52
N LEU A 581 13.46 21.35 14.64
CA LEU A 581 13.77 22.00 15.92
C LEU A 581 15.08 22.79 15.77
N GLY A 582 15.21 23.86 16.53
CA GLY A 582 16.35 24.78 16.43
C GLY A 582 16.34 25.71 15.20
N THR A 583 15.40 25.56 14.26
CA THR A 583 15.21 26.53 13.18
C THR A 583 14.24 27.65 13.59
N PRO A 584 14.41 28.92 13.16
CA PRO A 584 13.48 30.01 13.48
C PRO A 584 12.04 29.71 13.03
N VAL A 585 11.04 30.17 13.79
CA VAL A 585 9.64 30.16 13.32
C VAL A 585 9.57 31.14 12.15
N LYS A 586 9.20 30.67 10.95
CA LYS A 586 8.92 31.54 9.81
C LYS A 586 7.51 32.11 9.87
#